data_AF-A0A397BW29-F1
#
_entry.id   AF-A0A397BW29-F1
#
_cell.length_a   1.000
_cell.length_b   1.000
_cell.length_c   1.000
_cell.angle_alpha   90.00
_cell.angle_beta   90.00
_cell.angle_gamma   90.00
#
_symmetry.space_group_name_H-M   'P 1'
#
loop_
_entity.id
_entity.type
_entity.pdbx_description
1 polymer ?
#
loop_
_entity_poly.entity_id
_entity_poly.type
_entity_poly.pdbx_seq_one_letter_code
_entity_poly.pdbx_strand_id
1 'polypeptide(L)'
;MTTGSTGVKLVVEGMRCQNKCARRIREALEDIPGVASADVRFQGKSATITFTSPQTSVSVVELIQAVRGLDAGLNKSYDAYLPGDDRRARTVVLDVDGMSCMMNCARKVESALATAAGVKSAKVDFDLKQATVVIEPGSRITEDDLIDTVQGAGKKFVASVQVSSPRVVVPTSPVVPILPSLSSSTTPPTTNSHASISIKELPADSSSSRVTIAVSGMTCNSCANSVESALRATAGVESCVVNFATESASVKFVPSTIGIRSLIEVVEGIGYGAAVATTSAVVQSDDNRQIDIATWRSTFVVALVFTFPILIVMMLLDNIAPISRGLRTQVFHINGSTWNDLVLFLYVLVREPFLHIWVANVSLILAPFRFRLATPVQFYCGRRFHIDAWKGVRNRVLGMAFLVSMGTNAAYFFAVFSDLRCLYLGDASFSVPDMYMTSSTLVTFIALGKTLEAVAKGRTNDALRKLFDLQVK
;
A
#
# COMPACT_ATOMS: atom_id res chain seq x y z
N MET A 1 -9.14 -44.10 50.99
CA MET A 1 -9.91 -42.84 50.98
C MET A 1 -8.93 -41.69 50.83
N THR A 2 -8.78 -41.15 49.62
CA THR A 2 -8.17 -39.84 49.38
C THR A 2 -9.04 -39.17 48.33
N THR A 3 -9.91 -38.29 48.81
CA THR A 3 -10.84 -37.47 48.04
C THR A 3 -10.06 -36.62 47.04
N GLY A 4 -10.33 -36.82 45.75
CA GLY A 4 -9.76 -36.00 44.68
C GLY A 4 -10.25 -34.56 44.77
N SER A 5 -9.43 -33.68 45.35
CA SER A 5 -9.65 -32.25 45.29
C SER A 5 -9.36 -31.77 43.86
N THR A 6 -10.40 -31.40 43.11
CA THR A 6 -10.27 -30.65 41.86
C THR A 6 -9.74 -29.27 42.19
N GLY A 7 -8.42 -29.09 42.17
CA GLY A 7 -7.76 -27.83 42.46
C GLY A 7 -7.00 -27.30 41.24
N VAL A 8 -7.07 -25.98 41.01
CA VAL A 8 -6.30 -25.29 39.97
C VAL A 8 -5.10 -24.61 40.64
N LYS A 9 -3.91 -24.83 40.08
CA LYS A 9 -2.69 -24.13 40.52
C LYS A 9 -2.41 -22.96 39.59
N LEU A 10 -2.13 -21.79 40.13
CA LEU A 10 -1.67 -20.60 39.43
C LEU A 10 -0.26 -20.23 39.90
N VAL A 11 0.55 -19.72 38.99
CA VAL A 11 1.81 -19.03 39.29
C VAL A 11 1.50 -17.54 39.38
N VAL A 12 2.00 -16.86 40.42
CA VAL A 12 1.71 -15.46 40.72
C VAL A 12 3.01 -14.65 40.78
N GLU A 13 3.16 -13.70 39.86
CA GLU A 13 4.25 -12.74 39.82
C GLU A 13 3.93 -11.44 40.57
N GLY A 14 4.98 -10.73 40.97
CA GLY A 14 4.86 -9.47 41.73
C GLY A 14 4.73 -9.65 43.25
N MET A 15 4.66 -10.89 43.76
CA MET A 15 4.66 -11.18 45.20
C MET A 15 6.04 -10.92 45.81
N ARG A 16 6.15 -9.89 46.67
CA ARG A 16 7.43 -9.49 47.32
C ARG A 16 7.49 -9.77 48.81
N CYS A 17 6.38 -10.17 49.43
CA CYS A 17 6.29 -10.31 50.88
C CYS A 17 5.43 -11.52 51.27
N GLN A 18 5.87 -12.30 52.26
CA GLN A 18 5.23 -13.55 52.63
C GLN A 18 3.86 -13.36 53.30
N ASN A 19 3.70 -12.32 54.13
CA ASN A 19 2.49 -12.17 54.95
C ASN A 19 1.44 -11.26 54.27
N LYS A 20 1.76 -9.97 54.05
CA LYS A 20 0.78 -8.99 53.56
C LYS A 20 0.35 -9.24 52.11
N CYS A 21 1.27 -9.66 51.23
CA CYS A 21 1.00 -9.87 49.80
C CYS A 21 0.21 -11.17 49.60
N ALA A 22 0.61 -12.26 50.28
CA ALA A 22 -0.10 -13.53 50.20
C ALA A 22 -1.52 -13.43 50.77
N ARG A 23 -1.71 -12.68 51.86
CA ARG A 23 -3.05 -12.45 52.43
C ARG A 23 -3.99 -11.75 51.44
N ARG A 24 -3.53 -10.66 50.80
CA ARG A 24 -4.36 -9.93 49.81
C ARG A 24 -4.74 -10.78 48.61
N ILE A 25 -3.79 -11.60 48.11
CA ILE A 25 -4.03 -12.50 46.98
C ILE A 25 -5.01 -13.62 47.38
N ARG A 26 -4.89 -14.16 48.60
CA ARG A 26 -5.83 -15.13 49.14
C ARG A 26 -7.24 -14.54 49.24
N GLU A 27 -7.38 -13.37 49.84
CA GLU A 27 -8.67 -12.68 50.00
C GLU A 27 -9.34 -12.42 48.65
N ALA A 28 -8.60 -11.96 47.64
CA ALA A 28 -9.15 -11.72 46.30
C ALA A 28 -9.59 -13.00 45.57
N LEU A 29 -8.92 -14.14 45.82
CA LEU A 29 -9.29 -15.42 45.21
C LEU A 29 -10.48 -16.07 45.93
N GLU A 30 -10.57 -15.90 47.25
CA GLU A 30 -11.69 -16.42 48.07
C GLU A 30 -12.97 -15.60 47.91
N ASP A 31 -12.88 -14.34 47.45
CA ASP A 31 -14.05 -13.49 47.14
C ASP A 31 -14.83 -13.98 45.89
N ILE A 32 -14.22 -14.83 45.05
CA ILE A 32 -14.84 -15.31 43.82
C ILE A 32 -15.86 -16.42 44.14
N PRO A 33 -17.13 -16.28 43.69
CA PRO A 33 -18.16 -17.28 43.94
C PRO A 33 -17.78 -18.62 43.30
N GLY A 34 -17.66 -19.66 44.13
CA GLY A 34 -17.29 -21.01 43.71
C GLY A 34 -15.92 -21.51 44.20
N VAL A 35 -15.09 -20.61 44.73
CA VAL A 35 -13.83 -20.95 45.39
C VAL A 35 -14.10 -21.34 46.85
N ALA A 36 -13.61 -22.50 47.29
CA ALA A 36 -13.71 -22.97 48.68
C ALA A 36 -12.54 -22.46 49.54
N SER A 37 -11.33 -22.45 48.99
CA SER A 37 -10.13 -21.93 49.67
C SER A 37 -8.98 -21.68 48.70
N ALA A 38 -8.09 -20.74 49.04
CA ALA A 38 -6.88 -20.46 48.28
C ALA A 38 -5.60 -20.55 49.16
N ASP A 39 -4.75 -21.55 48.89
CA ASP A 39 -3.42 -21.67 49.52
C ASP A 39 -2.35 -20.95 48.68
N VAL A 40 -1.87 -19.80 49.17
CA VAL A 40 -0.86 -18.98 48.50
C VAL A 40 0.51 -19.19 49.14
N ARG A 41 1.47 -19.75 48.38
CA ARG A 41 2.83 -20.06 48.83
C ARG A 41 3.86 -19.11 48.22
N PHE A 42 4.59 -18.40 49.10
CA PHE A 42 5.62 -17.45 48.68
C PHE A 42 6.85 -18.11 48.04
N GLN A 43 7.37 -19.19 48.64
CA GLN A 43 8.60 -19.86 48.16
C GLN A 43 8.49 -20.35 46.71
N GLY A 44 7.31 -20.79 46.30
CA GLY A 44 7.04 -21.29 44.95
C GLY A 44 6.22 -20.34 44.07
N LYS A 45 6.06 -19.06 44.48
CA LYS A 45 5.24 -18.05 43.80
C LYS A 45 3.95 -18.61 43.21
N SER A 46 3.20 -19.40 43.98
CA SER A 46 2.03 -20.10 43.47
C SER A 46 0.85 -20.03 44.41
N ALA A 47 -0.34 -20.00 43.82
CA ALA A 47 -1.62 -20.09 44.51
C ALA A 47 -2.31 -21.39 44.08
N THR A 48 -2.75 -22.21 45.04
CA THR A 48 -3.51 -23.43 44.78
C THR A 48 -4.95 -23.18 45.24
N ILE A 49 -5.88 -23.22 44.31
CA ILE A 49 -7.29 -22.90 44.51
C ILE A 49 -8.06 -24.22 44.57
N THR A 50 -8.90 -24.38 45.60
CA THR A 50 -9.81 -25.52 45.76
C THR A 50 -11.24 -25.03 45.56
N PHE A 51 -12.06 -25.74 44.80
CA PHE A 51 -13.46 -25.36 44.53
C PHE A 51 -14.45 -26.09 45.46
N THR A 52 -15.60 -25.45 45.71
CA THR A 52 -16.63 -25.96 46.65
C THR A 52 -17.39 -27.16 46.10
N SER A 53 -17.48 -27.32 44.78
CA SER A 53 -18.14 -28.45 44.13
C SER A 53 -17.45 -28.79 42.79
N PRO A 54 -17.33 -30.08 42.42
CA PRO A 54 -16.73 -30.50 41.15
C PRO A 54 -17.53 -30.05 39.90
N GLN A 55 -18.73 -29.48 40.05
CA GLN A 55 -19.56 -28.97 38.95
C GLN A 55 -19.56 -27.44 38.82
N THR A 56 -18.89 -26.70 39.71
CA THR A 56 -18.80 -25.23 39.61
C THR A 56 -17.65 -24.85 38.69
N SER A 57 -17.95 -24.57 37.42
CA SER A 57 -16.95 -24.14 36.45
C SER A 57 -16.66 -22.63 36.60
N VAL A 58 -15.86 -22.26 37.59
CA VAL A 58 -15.24 -20.92 37.62
C VAL A 58 -14.24 -20.83 36.46
N SER A 59 -14.30 -19.77 35.68
CA SER A 59 -13.39 -19.62 34.54
C SER A 59 -11.98 -19.27 35.03
N VAL A 60 -10.95 -19.86 34.41
CA VAL A 60 -9.54 -19.54 34.74
C VAL A 60 -9.24 -18.06 34.51
N VAL A 61 -9.94 -17.44 33.56
CA VAL A 61 -9.82 -16.02 33.22
C VAL A 61 -10.24 -15.14 34.40
N GLU A 62 -11.34 -15.46 35.09
CA GLU A 62 -11.79 -14.72 36.28
C GLU A 62 -10.78 -14.80 37.43
N LEU A 63 -10.18 -15.98 37.66
CA LEU A 63 -9.14 -16.15 38.68
C LEU A 63 -7.89 -15.30 38.38
N ILE A 64 -7.48 -15.24 37.11
CA ILE A 64 -6.34 -14.40 36.68
C ILE A 64 -6.67 -12.91 36.82
N GLN A 65 -7.89 -12.52 36.45
CA GLN A 65 -8.34 -11.13 36.50
C GLN A 65 -8.48 -10.61 37.94
N ALA A 66 -8.91 -11.46 38.87
CA ALA A 66 -8.95 -11.11 40.29
C ALA A 66 -7.55 -10.81 40.87
N VAL A 67 -6.53 -11.58 40.49
CA VAL A 67 -5.15 -11.30 40.92
C VAL A 67 -4.60 -10.03 40.26
N ARG A 68 -4.89 -9.80 38.97
CA ARG A 68 -4.49 -8.58 38.25
C ARG A 68 -5.19 -7.32 38.75
N GLY A 69 -6.43 -7.44 39.23
CA GLY A 69 -7.24 -6.34 39.77
C GLY A 69 -6.79 -5.86 41.15
N LEU A 70 -5.83 -6.51 41.78
CA LEU A 70 -5.29 -6.07 43.07
C LEU A 70 -4.38 -4.85 42.90
N ASP A 71 -4.89 -3.67 43.26
CA ASP A 71 -4.10 -2.44 43.37
C ASP A 71 -2.95 -2.60 44.36
N ALA A 72 -1.73 -2.69 43.85
CA ALA A 72 -0.52 -2.76 44.67
C ALA A 72 0.12 -1.37 44.93
N GLY A 73 -0.55 -0.28 44.50
CA GLY A 73 -0.09 1.10 44.60
C GLY A 73 0.61 1.61 43.33
N LEU A 74 0.97 2.90 43.28
CA LEU A 74 1.69 3.50 42.14
C LEU A 74 2.91 2.63 41.76
N ASN A 75 2.91 2.12 40.53
CA ASN A 75 3.95 1.28 39.89
C ASN A 75 4.06 -0.19 40.33
N LYS A 76 3.03 -0.79 40.94
CA LYS A 76 3.06 -2.21 41.30
C LYS A 76 1.83 -2.92 40.71
N SER A 77 2.07 -3.97 39.92
CA SER A 77 1.02 -4.84 39.35
C SER A 77 1.35 -6.29 39.70
N TYR A 78 0.36 -7.03 40.17
CA TYR A 78 0.41 -8.48 40.26
C TYR A 78 0.03 -9.09 38.90
N ASP A 79 0.59 -10.25 38.56
CA ASP A 79 0.18 -11.03 37.38
C ASP A 79 0.06 -12.51 37.77
N ALA A 80 -0.82 -13.25 37.13
CA ALA A 80 -1.05 -14.67 37.40
C ALA A 80 -1.26 -15.47 36.11
N TYR A 81 -0.76 -16.70 36.06
CA TYR A 81 -0.86 -17.60 34.91
C TYR A 81 -0.84 -19.08 35.34
N LEU A 82 -1.23 -20.00 34.45
CA LEU A 82 -1.23 -21.44 34.75
C LEU A 82 0.20 -22.01 34.67
N PRO A 83 0.59 -22.96 35.55
CA PRO A 83 1.85 -23.68 35.43
C PRO A 83 1.85 -24.51 34.14
N GLY A 84 2.75 -24.19 33.20
CA GLY A 84 2.77 -24.75 31.85
C GLY A 84 2.23 -23.81 30.76
N ASP A 85 1.73 -22.62 31.13
CA ASP A 85 1.49 -21.51 30.21
C ASP A 85 2.84 -20.84 29.87
N ASP A 86 3.66 -21.57 29.11
CA ASP A 86 4.90 -21.05 28.54
C ASP A 86 4.50 -20.00 27.48
N ARG A 87 4.62 -18.71 27.81
CA ARG A 87 4.81 -17.68 26.79
C ARG A 87 6.06 -18.08 26.01
N ARG A 88 5.87 -18.81 24.91
CA ARG A 88 6.93 -19.29 24.02
C ARG A 88 7.83 -18.10 23.66
N ALA A 89 9.13 -18.37 23.52
CA ALA A 89 10.09 -17.43 22.99
C ALA A 89 9.47 -16.66 21.80
N ARG A 90 9.34 -15.33 21.97
CA ARG A 90 8.69 -14.49 20.97
C ARG A 90 9.73 -14.05 19.97
N THR A 91 9.50 -14.32 18.70
CA THR A 91 10.34 -13.80 17.62
C THR A 91 9.72 -12.50 17.10
N VAL A 92 10.50 -11.42 17.13
CA VAL A 92 10.12 -10.10 16.61
C VAL A 92 11.00 -9.81 15.41
N VAL A 93 10.39 -9.37 14.31
CA VAL A 93 11.10 -8.95 13.11
C VAL A 93 11.02 -7.43 13.03
N LEU A 94 12.16 -6.78 12.87
CA LEU A 94 12.31 -5.33 12.73
C LEU A 94 12.82 -5.03 11.33
N ASP A 95 12.22 -4.08 10.62
CA ASP A 95 12.88 -3.45 9.49
C ASP A 95 13.87 -2.42 10.02
N VAL A 96 15.07 -2.35 9.43
CA VAL A 96 16.12 -1.41 9.84
C VAL A 96 16.61 -0.62 8.62
N ASP A 97 16.20 0.63 8.55
CA ASP A 97 16.66 1.59 7.56
C ASP A 97 17.98 2.25 7.98
N GLY A 98 18.77 2.69 6.98
CA GLY A 98 20.07 3.34 7.20
C GLY A 98 21.29 2.40 7.25
N MET A 99 21.09 1.09 7.04
CA MET A 99 22.18 0.14 6.83
C MET A 99 22.77 0.29 5.41
N SER A 100 23.96 0.86 5.30
CA SER A 100 24.66 1.06 4.02
C SER A 100 25.66 -0.05 3.69
N CYS A 101 25.96 -0.93 4.64
CA CYS A 101 27.10 -1.84 4.53
C CYS A 101 26.94 -3.15 5.33
N MET A 102 27.11 -4.29 4.67
CA MET A 102 26.98 -5.62 5.31
C MET A 102 28.04 -5.84 6.42
N MET A 103 29.31 -5.52 6.15
CA MET A 103 30.40 -5.90 7.05
C MET A 103 30.50 -5.07 8.34
N ASN A 104 30.10 -3.78 8.29
CA ASN A 104 30.24 -2.88 9.44
C ASN A 104 28.90 -2.40 10.01
N CYS A 105 27.89 -2.15 9.17
CA CYS A 105 26.63 -1.57 9.61
C CYS A 105 25.71 -2.67 10.18
N ALA A 106 25.55 -3.79 9.44
CA ALA A 106 24.70 -4.89 9.88
C ALA A 106 25.25 -5.57 11.14
N ARG A 107 26.56 -5.87 11.21
CA ARG A 107 27.19 -6.43 12.42
C ARG A 107 27.04 -5.53 13.64
N LYS A 108 27.09 -4.20 13.45
CA LYS A 108 26.92 -3.26 14.57
C LYS A 108 25.51 -3.33 15.15
N VAL A 109 24.48 -3.35 14.29
CA VAL A 109 23.09 -3.51 14.70
C VAL A 109 22.85 -4.89 15.33
N GLU A 110 23.39 -5.94 14.73
CA GLU A 110 23.30 -7.32 15.25
C GLU A 110 23.91 -7.44 16.65
N SER A 111 25.11 -6.88 16.84
CA SER A 111 25.80 -6.88 18.14
C SER A 111 25.05 -6.08 19.21
N ALA A 112 24.44 -4.94 18.85
CA ALA A 112 23.65 -4.13 19.78
C ALA A 112 22.39 -4.87 20.23
N LEU A 113 21.66 -5.50 19.31
CA LEU A 113 20.47 -6.28 19.61
C LEU A 113 20.79 -7.56 20.39
N ALA A 114 21.89 -8.24 20.08
CA ALA A 114 22.32 -9.44 20.79
C ALA A 114 22.78 -9.15 22.23
N THR A 115 23.21 -7.93 22.53
CA THR A 115 23.64 -7.51 23.88
C THR A 115 22.48 -6.92 24.70
N ALA A 116 21.29 -6.76 24.12
CA ALA A 116 20.13 -6.19 24.81
C ALA A 116 19.55 -7.15 25.86
N ALA A 117 19.18 -6.61 27.03
CA ALA A 117 18.68 -7.39 28.15
C ALA A 117 17.33 -8.05 27.83
N GLY A 118 17.29 -9.39 27.86
CA GLY A 118 16.08 -10.17 27.52
C GLY A 118 16.03 -10.66 26.07
N VAL A 119 17.08 -10.42 25.27
CA VAL A 119 17.25 -11.01 23.94
C VAL A 119 18.06 -12.30 24.04
N LYS A 120 17.52 -13.40 23.53
CA LYS A 120 18.20 -14.70 23.45
C LYS A 120 19.16 -14.76 22.26
N SER A 121 18.72 -14.27 21.11
CA SER A 121 19.54 -14.16 19.90
C SER A 121 18.98 -13.10 18.96
N ALA A 122 19.86 -12.43 18.23
CA ALA A 122 19.50 -11.49 17.18
C ALA A 122 20.30 -11.83 15.91
N LYS A 123 19.64 -11.82 14.76
CA LYS A 123 20.26 -12.02 13.45
C LYS A 123 19.81 -10.94 12.49
N VAL A 124 20.74 -10.31 11.80
CA VAL A 124 20.44 -9.24 10.83
C VAL A 124 20.67 -9.75 9.41
N ASP A 125 19.63 -9.66 8.59
CA ASP A 125 19.66 -9.90 7.16
C ASP A 125 19.82 -8.56 6.43
N PHE A 126 20.99 -8.36 5.81
CA PHE A 126 21.31 -7.12 5.11
C PHE A 126 20.54 -6.98 3.79
N ASP A 127 20.30 -8.10 3.09
CA ASP A 127 19.65 -8.08 1.78
C ASP A 127 18.17 -7.73 1.93
N LEU A 128 17.53 -8.24 2.99
CA LEU A 128 16.14 -7.93 3.35
C LEU A 128 16.00 -6.66 4.18
N LYS A 129 17.10 -6.05 4.65
CA LYS A 129 17.13 -4.94 5.61
C LYS A 129 16.33 -5.25 6.89
N GLN A 130 16.37 -6.49 7.35
CA GLN A 130 15.56 -6.98 8.48
C GLN A 130 16.42 -7.54 9.61
N ALA A 131 16.02 -7.29 10.84
CA ALA A 131 16.60 -7.89 12.04
C ALA A 131 15.57 -8.80 12.70
N THR A 132 15.90 -10.09 12.83
CA THR A 132 15.10 -11.08 13.54
C THR A 132 15.64 -11.25 14.95
N VAL A 133 14.81 -10.96 15.95
CA VAL A 133 15.16 -10.97 17.37
C VAL A 133 14.32 -12.02 18.09
N VAL A 134 14.97 -12.94 18.78
CA VAL A 134 14.31 -13.95 19.63
C VAL A 134 14.41 -13.52 21.08
N ILE A 135 13.25 -13.31 21.70
CA ILE A 135 13.13 -12.79 23.06
C ILE A 135 13.05 -13.95 24.07
N GLU A 136 13.71 -13.80 25.22
CA GLU A 136 13.67 -14.79 26.31
C GLU A 136 12.27 -14.87 26.96
N PRO A 137 11.81 -16.09 27.31
CA PRO A 137 10.53 -16.28 27.96
C PRO A 137 10.51 -15.59 29.34
N GLY A 138 9.51 -14.74 29.57
CA GLY A 138 9.37 -13.98 30.83
C GLY A 138 10.13 -12.64 30.87
N SER A 139 10.84 -12.27 29.82
CA SER A 139 11.45 -10.93 29.72
C SER A 139 10.37 -9.84 29.51
N ARG A 140 10.62 -8.65 30.04
CA ARG A 140 9.72 -7.48 29.95
C ARG A 140 10.08 -6.54 28.79
N ILE A 141 10.96 -6.96 27.89
CA ILE A 141 11.41 -6.13 26.77
C ILE A 141 10.25 -5.92 25.79
N THR A 142 9.96 -4.66 25.50
CA THR A 142 8.92 -4.25 24.54
C THR A 142 9.51 -4.04 23.16
N GLU A 143 8.66 -3.96 22.14
CA GLU A 143 9.10 -3.65 20.79
C GLU A 143 9.76 -2.27 20.69
N ASP A 144 9.31 -1.31 21.50
CA ASP A 144 9.87 0.04 21.55
C ASP A 144 11.30 0.03 22.12
N ASP A 145 11.57 -0.78 23.14
CA ASP A 145 12.92 -0.95 23.71
C ASP A 145 13.92 -1.49 22.67
N LEU A 146 13.45 -2.36 21.76
CA LEU A 146 14.27 -2.88 20.67
C LEU A 146 14.54 -1.81 19.62
N ILE A 147 13.56 -0.95 19.31
CA ILE A 147 13.74 0.18 18.39
C ILE A 147 14.78 1.16 18.97
N ASP A 148 14.67 1.48 20.26
CA ASP A 148 15.61 2.36 20.96
C ASP A 148 17.03 1.79 20.97
N THR A 149 17.17 0.46 21.12
CA THR A 149 18.46 -0.23 21.04
C THR A 149 19.11 -0.06 19.66
N VAL A 150 18.33 -0.16 18.57
CA VAL A 150 18.85 0.03 17.20
C VAL A 150 19.23 1.49 16.95
N GLN A 151 18.42 2.45 17.41
CA GLN A 151 18.74 3.87 17.30
C GLN A 151 19.98 4.25 18.12
N GLY A 152 20.17 3.63 19.29
CA GLY A 152 21.36 3.75 20.13
C GLY A 152 22.66 3.26 19.46
N ALA A 153 22.57 2.27 18.56
CA ALA A 153 23.72 1.80 17.79
C ALA A 153 24.24 2.83 16.77
N GLY A 154 23.42 3.82 16.39
CA GLY A 154 23.83 4.96 15.59
C GLY A 154 22.65 5.80 15.10
N LYS A 155 22.82 7.13 15.13
CA LYS A 155 21.81 8.15 14.75
C LYS A 155 21.23 8.01 13.32
N LYS A 156 21.83 7.19 12.48
CA LYS A 156 21.41 6.95 11.09
C LYS A 156 20.48 5.75 10.94
N PHE A 157 20.34 4.92 11.97
CA PHE A 157 19.51 3.72 11.93
C PHE A 157 18.11 4.04 12.43
N VAL A 158 17.11 3.66 11.65
CA VAL A 158 15.69 3.80 12.01
C VAL A 158 15.08 2.41 11.95
N ALA A 159 14.50 1.94 13.05
CA ALA A 159 13.87 0.63 13.14
C ALA A 159 12.35 0.74 13.25
N SER A 160 11.62 -0.17 12.60
CA SER A 160 10.17 -0.31 12.72
C SER A 160 9.77 -1.78 12.81
N VAL A 161 8.77 -2.11 13.62
CA VAL A 161 8.28 -3.49 13.75
C VAL A 161 7.56 -3.91 12.48
N GLN A 162 8.00 -5.02 11.89
CA GLN A 162 7.22 -5.72 10.87
C GLN A 162 6.02 -6.37 11.54
N VAL A 163 4.82 -5.84 11.27
CA VAL A 163 3.55 -6.50 11.66
C VAL A 163 3.33 -7.70 10.74
N SER A 164 4.10 -8.76 10.95
CA SER A 164 3.79 -10.08 10.41
C SER A 164 2.70 -10.69 11.28
N SER A 165 1.49 -10.85 10.75
CA SER A 165 0.47 -11.69 11.39
C SER A 165 1.00 -13.13 11.53
N PRO A 166 1.05 -13.73 12.73
CA PRO A 166 1.34 -15.15 12.85
C PRO A 166 0.13 -15.86 13.45
N ARG A 167 -0.64 -16.56 12.63
CA ARG A 167 -1.35 -17.76 13.10
C ARG A 167 -1.21 -18.85 12.05
N VAL A 168 -0.13 -19.62 12.20
CA VAL A 168 -0.09 -21.01 11.78
C VAL A 168 -0.95 -21.78 12.78
N VAL A 169 -2.12 -22.24 12.36
CA VAL A 169 -2.88 -23.29 13.05
C VAL A 169 -2.85 -24.50 12.11
N VAL A 170 -2.16 -25.56 12.55
CA VAL A 170 -2.22 -26.89 11.94
C VAL A 170 -3.41 -27.65 12.56
N PRO A 171 -4.16 -28.46 11.80
CA PRO A 171 -5.54 -28.80 12.13
C PRO A 171 -5.66 -30.01 13.05
N THR A 172 -6.69 -30.01 13.89
CA THR A 172 -7.29 -31.22 14.45
C THR A 172 -8.80 -31.21 14.20
N SER A 173 -9.27 -32.36 13.73
CA SER A 173 -10.55 -32.80 13.17
C SER A 173 -11.87 -32.45 13.91
N PRO A 174 -13.04 -32.68 13.28
CA PRO A 174 -14.21 -31.81 13.35
C PRO A 174 -15.29 -32.26 14.33
N VAL A 175 -16.11 -31.32 14.78
CA VAL A 175 -17.41 -31.58 15.42
C VAL A 175 -18.52 -31.03 14.52
N VAL A 176 -19.52 -31.89 14.32
CA VAL A 176 -20.69 -31.76 13.44
C VAL A 176 -21.66 -30.67 13.93
N PRO A 177 -22.32 -29.90 13.03
CA PRO A 177 -23.41 -29.02 13.42
C PRO A 177 -24.78 -29.71 13.29
N ILE A 178 -25.62 -29.51 14.32
CA ILE A 178 -27.03 -29.91 14.36
C ILE A 178 -27.89 -28.72 13.92
N LEU A 179 -28.76 -28.97 12.93
CA LEU A 179 -29.85 -28.10 12.49
C LEU A 179 -31.04 -28.18 13.47
N PRO A 180 -31.88 -27.14 13.58
CA PRO A 180 -33.27 -27.31 13.11
C PRO A 180 -33.78 -26.13 12.26
N SER A 181 -34.32 -26.38 11.06
CA SER A 181 -35.76 -26.40 10.67
C SER A 181 -36.44 -25.01 10.63
N LEU A 182 -36.62 -24.43 9.43
CA LEU A 182 -37.91 -24.33 8.70
C LEU A 182 -39.09 -23.93 9.59
N SER A 183 -39.69 -22.74 9.43
CA SER A 183 -40.72 -22.38 8.43
C SER A 183 -41.45 -21.16 9.05
N SER A 184 -42.14 -20.21 8.41
CA SER A 184 -42.77 -20.04 7.09
C SER A 184 -43.13 -18.55 6.93
N SER A 185 -43.30 -18.12 5.67
CA SER A 185 -44.12 -17.01 5.11
C SER A 185 -44.76 -15.97 6.06
N THR A 186 -44.81 -14.68 5.72
CA THR A 186 -45.75 -14.11 4.73
C THR A 186 -45.42 -12.64 4.42
N THR A 187 -45.83 -12.20 3.23
CA THR A 187 -45.65 -10.91 2.54
C THR A 187 -46.61 -9.78 3.06
N PRO A 188 -46.80 -8.63 2.36
CA PRO A 188 -46.58 -7.26 2.86
C PRO A 188 -47.89 -6.52 3.26
N PRO A 189 -47.84 -5.26 3.74
CA PRO A 189 -48.29 -4.19 2.84
C PRO A 189 -47.60 -2.81 3.02
N THR A 190 -47.97 -1.98 2.04
CA THR A 190 -47.66 -0.61 1.65
C THR A 190 -48.02 0.54 2.61
N THR A 191 -47.17 1.59 2.53
CA THR A 191 -47.46 3.05 2.51
C THR A 191 -47.68 3.85 3.81
N ASN A 192 -46.75 4.80 3.98
CA ASN A 192 -46.78 6.12 4.63
C ASN A 192 -47.38 6.28 6.05
N SER A 193 -46.53 6.63 7.01
CA SER A 193 -46.51 7.98 7.62
C SER A 193 -45.58 8.02 8.84
N HIS A 194 -44.98 9.19 9.04
CA HIS A 194 -44.25 9.68 10.21
C HIS A 194 -44.26 8.77 11.46
N ALA A 195 -43.10 8.20 11.78
CA ALA A 195 -42.81 7.72 13.13
C ALA A 195 -41.32 7.91 13.42
N SER A 196 -41.05 8.79 14.38
CA SER A 196 -39.78 8.99 15.07
C SER A 196 -39.15 7.66 15.47
N ILE A 197 -37.97 7.36 14.92
CA ILE A 197 -37.16 6.23 15.39
C ILE A 197 -36.36 6.75 16.60
N SER A 198 -36.78 6.30 17.79
CA SER A 198 -35.97 6.37 19.00
C SER A 198 -34.64 5.70 18.74
N ILE A 199 -33.60 6.52 18.67
CA ILE A 199 -32.23 6.07 18.90
C ILE A 199 -32.21 5.56 20.34
N LYS A 200 -31.97 4.26 20.50
CA LYS A 200 -31.63 3.69 21.80
C LYS A 200 -30.30 4.31 22.19
N GLU A 201 -30.36 5.38 22.97
CA GLU A 201 -29.23 6.01 23.64
C GLU A 201 -28.54 4.94 24.49
N LEU A 202 -27.45 4.42 23.95
CA LEU A 202 -26.43 3.72 24.73
C LEU A 202 -25.56 4.80 25.38
N PRO A 203 -25.13 4.60 26.63
CA PRO A 203 -24.44 5.63 27.39
C PRO A 203 -23.15 6.04 26.68
N ALA A 204 -22.88 7.33 26.70
CA ALA A 204 -21.69 7.95 26.16
C ALA A 204 -20.43 7.47 26.91
N ASP A 205 -19.88 6.35 26.46
CA ASP A 205 -18.45 6.11 26.55
C ASP A 205 -17.83 6.58 25.24
N SER A 206 -16.76 7.37 25.36
CA SER A 206 -15.92 7.82 24.26
C SER A 206 -15.15 6.65 23.63
N SER A 207 -15.86 5.70 23.03
CA SER A 207 -15.27 4.55 22.37
C SER A 207 -14.80 4.96 20.98
N SER A 208 -13.48 4.98 20.79
CA SER A 208 -12.87 5.20 19.49
C SER A 208 -13.39 4.19 18.46
N SER A 209 -13.80 4.69 17.30
CA SER A 209 -14.33 3.89 16.20
C SER A 209 -13.28 3.75 15.11
N ARG A 210 -13.28 2.59 14.43
CA ARG A 210 -12.39 2.32 13.31
C ARG A 210 -13.18 2.28 12.01
N VAL A 211 -12.70 3.00 11.00
CA VAL A 211 -13.23 2.95 9.63
C VAL A 211 -12.10 2.66 8.65
N THR A 212 -12.41 1.87 7.62
CA THR A 212 -11.53 1.67 6.48
C THR A 212 -12.03 2.50 5.31
N ILE A 213 -11.16 3.34 4.75
CA ILE A 213 -11.44 4.20 3.61
C ILE A 213 -10.62 3.67 2.43
N ALA A 214 -11.26 3.37 1.32
CA ALA A 214 -10.56 3.11 0.06
C ALA A 214 -10.08 4.45 -0.52
N VAL A 215 -8.79 4.56 -0.84
CA VAL A 215 -8.15 5.78 -1.32
C VAL A 215 -7.54 5.53 -2.70
N SER A 216 -8.13 6.16 -3.72
CA SER A 216 -7.73 6.02 -5.12
C SER A 216 -6.74 7.10 -5.55
N GLY A 217 -5.83 6.76 -6.47
CA GLY A 217 -4.89 7.71 -7.07
C GLY A 217 -3.56 7.84 -6.34
N MET A 218 -3.32 7.08 -5.27
CA MET A 218 -1.98 6.92 -4.71
C MET A 218 -1.12 6.16 -5.73
N THR A 219 0.15 6.58 -5.91
CA THR A 219 1.08 5.95 -6.87
C THR A 219 2.39 5.47 -6.25
N CYS A 220 2.68 5.89 -5.02
CA CYS A 220 3.90 5.53 -4.31
C CYS A 220 3.73 5.67 -2.79
N ASN A 221 4.71 5.17 -2.04
CA ASN A 221 4.71 5.23 -0.59
C ASN A 221 4.74 6.68 -0.05
N SER A 222 5.35 7.62 -0.77
CA SER A 222 5.32 9.04 -0.39
C SER A 222 3.93 9.67 -0.51
N CYS A 223 3.10 9.22 -1.47
CA CYS A 223 1.69 9.60 -1.51
C CYS A 223 0.93 9.05 -0.30
N ALA A 224 1.17 7.79 0.08
CA ALA A 224 0.54 7.21 1.27
C ALA A 224 0.91 7.97 2.55
N ASN A 225 2.18 8.34 2.72
CA ASN A 225 2.61 9.18 3.84
C ASN A 225 1.93 10.55 3.83
N SER A 226 1.75 11.17 2.66
CA SER A 226 1.07 12.46 2.54
C SER A 226 -0.40 12.39 2.99
N VAL A 227 -1.10 11.32 2.58
CA VAL A 227 -2.49 11.05 3.00
C VAL A 227 -2.55 10.73 4.50
N GLU A 228 -1.63 9.92 5.01
CA GLU A 228 -1.56 9.56 6.42
C GLU A 228 -1.31 10.77 7.32
N SER A 229 -0.36 11.64 6.93
CA SER A 229 -0.05 12.87 7.66
C SER A 229 -1.25 13.82 7.69
N ALA A 230 -1.97 13.98 6.58
CA ALA A 230 -3.12 14.87 6.53
C ALA A 230 -4.31 14.35 7.36
N LEU A 231 -4.58 13.03 7.30
CA LEU A 231 -5.61 12.42 8.13
C LEU A 231 -5.26 12.49 9.62
N ARG A 232 -3.98 12.27 10.00
CA ARG A 232 -3.53 12.45 11.39
C ARG A 232 -3.57 13.89 11.87
N ALA A 233 -3.36 14.87 10.99
CA ALA A 233 -3.46 16.28 11.32
C ALA A 233 -4.91 16.75 11.56
N THR A 234 -5.90 15.93 11.21
CA THR A 234 -7.32 16.28 11.36
C THR A 234 -7.76 16.05 12.81
N ALA A 235 -8.39 17.07 13.42
CA ALA A 235 -8.85 16.97 14.80
C ALA A 235 -9.89 15.85 14.97
N GLY A 236 -9.68 14.97 15.95
CA GLY A 236 -10.56 13.81 16.22
C GLY A 236 -10.04 12.48 15.68
N VAL A 237 -8.92 12.46 14.96
CA VAL A 237 -8.23 11.24 14.52
C VAL A 237 -7.17 10.83 15.56
N GLU A 238 -7.32 9.64 16.14
CA GLU A 238 -6.37 9.10 17.13
C GLU A 238 -5.18 8.42 16.44
N SER A 239 -5.46 7.62 15.42
CA SER A 239 -4.42 7.00 14.61
C SER A 239 -4.90 6.69 13.20
N CYS A 240 -3.99 6.77 12.24
CA CYS A 240 -4.25 6.42 10.85
C CYS A 240 -3.07 5.61 10.34
N VAL A 241 -3.35 4.54 9.59
CA VAL A 241 -2.37 3.74 8.87
C VAL A 241 -2.84 3.63 7.42
N VAL A 242 -2.00 4.06 6.49
CA VAL A 242 -2.32 3.99 5.05
C VAL A 242 -1.47 2.91 4.39
N ASN A 243 -2.11 2.04 3.63
CA ASN A 243 -1.44 1.00 2.87
C ASN A 243 -1.62 1.28 1.37
N PHE A 244 -0.55 1.76 0.74
CA PHE A 244 -0.49 2.01 -0.70
C PHE A 244 -0.81 0.78 -1.55
N ALA A 245 -0.33 -0.41 -1.16
CA ALA A 245 -0.48 -1.63 -1.95
C ALA A 245 -1.95 -2.08 -2.03
N THR A 246 -2.73 -1.81 -0.97
CA THR A 246 -4.16 -2.15 -0.90
C THR A 246 -5.07 -0.97 -1.20
N GLU A 247 -4.51 0.20 -1.53
CA GLU A 247 -5.24 1.45 -1.76
C GLU A 247 -6.26 1.74 -0.63
N SER A 248 -5.86 1.48 0.62
CA SER A 248 -6.74 1.58 1.77
C SER A 248 -6.09 2.33 2.93
N ALA A 249 -6.89 3.10 3.66
CA ALA A 249 -6.54 3.83 4.86
C ALA A 249 -7.40 3.34 6.03
N SER A 250 -6.76 2.85 7.09
CA SER A 250 -7.42 2.42 8.32
C SER A 250 -7.30 3.54 9.35
N VAL A 251 -8.43 4.17 9.68
CA VAL A 251 -8.50 5.35 10.55
C VAL A 251 -9.23 5.01 11.83
N LYS A 252 -8.60 5.27 12.99
CA LYS A 252 -9.23 5.32 14.30
C LYS A 252 -9.56 6.77 14.63
N PHE A 253 -10.83 7.03 14.90
CA PHE A 253 -11.32 8.38 15.18
C PHE A 253 -12.41 8.35 16.24
N VAL A 254 -12.65 9.49 16.86
CA VAL A 254 -13.69 9.67 17.86
C VAL A 254 -14.96 10.21 17.17
N PRO A 255 -16.06 9.42 17.07
CA PRO A 255 -17.25 9.80 16.31
C PRO A 255 -17.95 11.07 16.78
N SER A 256 -17.74 11.48 18.03
CA SER A 256 -18.30 12.71 18.60
C SER A 256 -17.57 13.98 18.14
N THR A 257 -16.38 13.86 17.54
CA THR A 257 -15.55 15.01 17.10
C THR A 257 -15.50 15.16 15.58
N ILE A 258 -15.50 14.04 14.85
CA ILE A 258 -15.37 14.05 13.39
C ILE A 258 -16.19 12.93 12.74
N GLY A 259 -16.83 13.24 11.61
CA GLY A 259 -17.62 12.31 10.82
C GLY A 259 -16.82 11.63 9.70
N ILE A 260 -17.35 10.53 9.18
CA ILE A 260 -16.73 9.81 8.05
C ILE A 260 -16.66 10.67 6.79
N ARG A 261 -17.68 11.53 6.54
CA ARG A 261 -17.70 12.45 5.39
C ARG A 261 -16.56 13.46 5.42
N SER A 262 -16.26 14.03 6.59
CA SER A 262 -15.13 14.96 6.75
C SER A 262 -13.79 14.29 6.50
N LEU A 263 -13.62 13.00 6.84
CA LEU A 263 -12.40 12.26 6.52
C LEU A 263 -12.23 12.09 4.99
N ILE A 264 -13.33 11.86 4.26
CA ILE A 264 -13.33 11.78 2.80
C ILE A 264 -12.95 13.15 2.20
N GLU A 265 -13.56 14.23 2.68
CA GLU A 265 -13.26 15.60 2.21
C GLU A 265 -11.80 15.99 2.42
N VAL A 266 -11.16 15.56 3.52
CA VAL A 266 -9.72 15.80 3.74
C VAL A 266 -8.88 15.11 2.67
N VAL A 267 -9.18 13.83 2.36
CA VAL A 267 -8.44 13.07 1.34
C VAL A 267 -8.65 13.66 -0.06
N GLU A 268 -9.89 14.07 -0.37
CA GLU A 268 -10.23 14.75 -1.63
C GLU A 268 -9.60 16.14 -1.74
N GLY A 269 -9.49 16.87 -0.62
CA GLY A 269 -8.84 18.17 -0.55
C GLY A 269 -7.35 18.12 -0.91
N ILE A 270 -6.68 16.99 -0.68
CA ILE A 270 -5.29 16.76 -1.07
C ILE A 270 -5.19 16.30 -2.54
N GLY A 271 -6.31 15.88 -3.15
CA GLY A 271 -6.40 15.49 -4.55
C GLY A 271 -6.49 13.99 -4.80
N TYR A 272 -6.83 13.18 -3.79
CA TYR A 272 -7.03 11.75 -3.92
C TYR A 272 -8.53 11.40 -3.87
N GLY A 273 -8.97 10.33 -4.54
CA GLY A 273 -10.35 9.86 -4.40
C GLY A 273 -10.53 9.08 -3.10
N ALA A 274 -11.64 9.23 -2.39
CA ALA A 274 -11.90 8.49 -1.15
C ALA A 274 -13.34 7.97 -1.05
N ALA A 275 -13.50 6.72 -0.59
CA ALA A 275 -14.81 6.09 -0.37
C ALA A 275 -14.78 5.16 0.86
N VAL A 276 -15.92 4.95 1.52
CA VAL A 276 -16.01 4.06 2.69
C VAL A 276 -15.98 2.60 2.26
N ALA A 277 -15.06 1.81 2.82
CA ALA A 277 -15.00 0.36 2.59
C ALA A 277 -15.94 -0.36 3.57
N THR A 278 -17.21 -0.54 3.21
CA THR A 278 -18.14 -1.44 3.91
C THR A 278 -18.07 -2.86 3.31
N THR A 279 -18.49 -3.91 4.01
CA THR A 279 -18.54 -5.28 3.43
C THR A 279 -19.41 -5.34 2.16
N SER A 280 -20.46 -4.52 2.07
CA SER A 280 -21.25 -4.32 0.83
C SER A 280 -20.50 -3.56 -0.26
N ALA A 281 -19.44 -2.82 0.08
CA ALA A 281 -18.54 -2.14 -0.85
C ALA A 281 -17.48 -3.07 -1.46
N VAL A 282 -17.31 -4.32 -0.98
CA VAL A 282 -16.40 -5.30 -1.60
C VAL A 282 -16.90 -5.70 -3.00
N VAL A 283 -18.22 -5.86 -3.16
CA VAL A 283 -18.85 -6.11 -4.47
C VAL A 283 -18.78 -4.87 -5.36
N GLN A 284 -19.04 -3.68 -4.78
CA GLN A 284 -19.04 -2.41 -5.53
C GLN A 284 -17.63 -1.94 -5.95
N SER A 285 -16.60 -2.29 -5.17
CA SER A 285 -15.20 -2.02 -5.49
C SER A 285 -14.65 -2.95 -6.58
N ASP A 286 -15.14 -4.19 -6.69
CA ASP A 286 -14.78 -5.07 -7.80
C ASP A 286 -15.32 -4.57 -9.13
N ASP A 287 -16.59 -4.17 -9.16
CA ASP A 287 -17.22 -3.64 -10.37
C ASP A 287 -16.48 -2.36 -10.84
N ASN A 288 -16.21 -1.42 -9.93
CA ASN A 288 -15.46 -0.21 -10.25
C ASN A 288 -14.03 -0.52 -10.73
N ARG A 289 -13.38 -1.54 -10.17
CA ARG A 289 -12.03 -1.95 -10.58
C ARG A 289 -12.00 -2.60 -11.96
N GLN A 290 -12.99 -3.42 -12.29
CA GLN A 290 -13.14 -3.98 -13.63
C GLN A 290 -13.37 -2.87 -14.66
N ILE A 291 -14.16 -1.86 -14.31
CA ILE A 291 -14.38 -0.67 -15.15
C ILE A 291 -13.07 0.11 -15.36
N ASP A 292 -12.26 0.31 -14.32
CA ASP A 292 -10.97 0.98 -14.44
C ASP A 292 -9.98 0.20 -15.32
N ILE A 293 -9.88 -1.13 -15.13
CA ILE A 293 -9.03 -2.00 -15.96
C ILE A 293 -9.49 -1.94 -17.43
N ALA A 294 -10.79 -2.02 -17.68
CA ALA A 294 -11.35 -1.94 -19.02
C ALA A 294 -11.05 -0.58 -19.67
N THR A 295 -11.16 0.51 -18.91
CA THR A 295 -10.89 1.87 -19.38
C THR A 295 -9.41 2.06 -19.75
N TRP A 296 -8.48 1.56 -18.93
CA TRP A 296 -7.06 1.62 -19.26
C TRP A 296 -6.73 0.77 -20.49
N ARG A 297 -7.33 -0.42 -20.59
CA ARG A 297 -7.16 -1.30 -21.75
C ARG A 297 -7.68 -0.66 -23.04
N SER A 298 -8.88 -0.08 -23.02
CA SER A 298 -9.44 0.59 -24.19
C SER A 298 -8.61 1.81 -24.58
N THR A 299 -8.14 2.59 -23.59
CA THR A 299 -7.26 3.75 -23.83
C THR A 299 -5.95 3.33 -24.49
N PHE A 300 -5.34 2.24 -24.01
CA PHE A 300 -4.13 1.69 -24.61
C PHE A 300 -4.37 1.20 -26.05
N VAL A 301 -5.45 0.44 -26.29
CA VAL A 301 -5.77 -0.07 -27.63
C VAL A 301 -6.01 1.09 -28.61
N VAL A 302 -6.79 2.11 -28.20
CA VAL A 302 -7.02 3.30 -29.03
C VAL A 302 -5.69 4.03 -29.29
N ALA A 303 -4.88 4.27 -28.27
CA ALA A 303 -3.58 4.92 -28.43
C ALA A 303 -2.67 4.15 -29.39
N LEU A 304 -2.65 2.82 -29.30
CA LEU A 304 -1.86 1.94 -30.16
C LEU A 304 -2.34 1.97 -31.62
N VAL A 305 -3.66 1.93 -31.86
CA VAL A 305 -4.23 1.98 -33.22
C VAL A 305 -3.88 3.29 -33.93
N PHE A 306 -3.83 4.41 -33.21
CA PHE A 306 -3.46 5.70 -33.81
C PHE A 306 -1.94 5.95 -33.86
N THR A 307 -1.18 5.41 -32.90
CA THR A 307 0.28 5.58 -32.85
C THR A 307 1.00 4.63 -33.80
N PHE A 308 0.49 3.43 -34.04
CA PHE A 308 1.12 2.43 -34.89
C PHE A 308 1.27 2.88 -36.36
N PRO A 309 0.25 3.49 -37.01
CA PRO A 309 0.41 4.11 -38.32
C PRO A 309 1.45 5.22 -38.34
N ILE A 310 1.51 6.07 -37.31
CA ILE A 310 2.52 7.14 -37.18
C ILE A 310 3.93 6.52 -37.13
N LEU A 311 4.10 5.47 -36.31
CA LEU A 311 5.36 4.75 -36.14
C LEU A 311 5.79 4.09 -37.45
N ILE A 312 4.88 3.39 -38.14
CA ILE A 312 5.18 2.80 -39.45
C ILE A 312 5.56 3.87 -40.44
N VAL A 313 4.79 4.95 -40.57
CA VAL A 313 5.08 6.00 -41.56
C VAL A 313 6.45 6.64 -41.31
N MET A 314 6.84 6.91 -40.06
CA MET A 314 8.16 7.49 -39.76
C MET A 314 9.27 6.45 -39.95
N MET A 315 9.14 5.27 -39.34
CA MET A 315 10.17 4.22 -39.41
C MET A 315 10.35 3.66 -40.83
N LEU A 316 9.30 3.62 -41.65
CA LEU A 316 9.34 3.05 -43.00
C LEU A 316 9.75 4.08 -44.05
N LEU A 317 9.36 5.36 -43.90
CA LEU A 317 9.84 6.43 -44.79
C LEU A 317 11.31 6.77 -44.53
N ASP A 318 11.75 6.81 -43.27
CA ASP A 318 13.16 7.10 -42.94
C ASP A 318 14.10 5.93 -43.28
N ASN A 319 13.59 4.68 -43.31
CA ASN A 319 14.37 3.49 -43.68
C ASN A 319 14.44 3.24 -45.19
N ILE A 320 13.73 3.98 -46.04
CA ILE A 320 13.97 4.03 -47.52
C ILE A 320 15.26 4.83 -47.85
N ALA A 321 16.26 4.68 -46.98
CA ALA A 321 17.63 5.10 -47.12
C ALA A 321 18.56 4.20 -47.97
N PRO A 322 18.14 3.42 -49.00
CA PRO A 322 19.06 3.06 -50.08
C PRO A 322 19.37 4.27 -50.97
N ILE A 323 18.51 5.29 -51.01
CA ILE A 323 18.72 6.48 -51.87
C ILE A 323 19.70 7.48 -51.22
N SER A 324 19.69 7.63 -49.89
CA SER A 324 20.59 8.57 -49.19
C SER A 324 21.96 7.99 -48.85
N ARG A 325 22.13 6.66 -48.84
CA ARG A 325 23.45 6.01 -48.65
C ARG A 325 24.22 5.77 -49.95
N GLY A 326 23.54 5.64 -51.10
CA GLY A 326 24.19 5.61 -52.42
C GLY A 326 24.83 6.94 -52.82
N LEU A 327 24.36 8.07 -52.26
CA LEU A 327 24.89 9.42 -52.55
C LEU A 327 26.01 9.88 -51.60
N ARG A 328 26.36 9.10 -50.57
CA ARG A 328 27.39 9.46 -49.58
C ARG A 328 28.63 8.56 -49.63
N THR A 329 28.87 7.88 -50.75
CA THR A 329 30.18 7.30 -51.02
C THR A 329 31.12 8.42 -51.42
N GLN A 330 32.08 8.73 -50.56
CA GLN A 330 33.21 9.57 -50.92
C GLN A 330 34.00 8.93 -52.06
N VAL A 331 33.91 9.53 -53.24
CA VAL A 331 34.75 9.28 -54.42
C VAL A 331 34.91 10.68 -55.04
N PHE A 332 36.07 11.30 -55.18
CA PHE A 332 37.44 10.92 -54.89
C PHE A 332 38.27 12.22 -54.79
N HIS A 333 39.51 12.03 -54.37
CA HIS A 333 40.63 12.96 -54.43
C HIS A 333 40.82 13.68 -55.78
N ILE A 334 41.37 14.87 -55.70
CA ILE A 334 41.82 15.75 -56.79
C ILE A 334 42.82 15.02 -57.73
N ASN A 335 42.49 14.90 -59.02
CA ASN A 335 43.33 15.22 -60.20
C ASN A 335 42.76 14.61 -61.50
N GLY A 336 42.39 15.48 -62.46
CA GLY A 336 42.04 15.12 -63.85
C GLY A 336 40.54 14.98 -64.11
N SER A 337 39.82 16.10 -64.30
CA SER A 337 38.37 16.07 -64.53
C SER A 337 38.01 15.43 -65.88
N THR A 338 37.21 14.38 -65.86
CA THR A 338 36.59 13.81 -67.07
C THR A 338 35.19 14.38 -67.27
N TRP A 339 34.65 14.30 -68.50
CA TRP A 339 33.26 14.68 -68.81
C TRP A 339 32.23 13.97 -67.91
N ASN A 340 32.57 12.80 -67.38
CA ASN A 340 31.74 12.02 -66.48
C ASN A 340 31.56 12.71 -65.10
N ASP A 341 32.59 13.41 -64.60
CA ASP A 341 32.52 14.15 -63.35
C ASP A 341 31.66 15.40 -63.48
N LEU A 342 31.69 16.05 -64.65
CA LEU A 342 30.84 17.21 -64.96
C LEU A 342 29.38 16.80 -65.15
N VAL A 343 29.11 15.65 -65.79
CA VAL A 343 27.77 15.08 -65.90
C VAL A 343 27.23 14.64 -64.54
N LEU A 344 28.04 14.02 -63.67
CA LEU A 344 27.66 13.71 -62.30
C LEU A 344 27.42 14.97 -61.46
N PHE A 345 28.25 15.99 -61.61
CA PHE A 345 28.07 17.29 -60.95
C PHE A 345 26.79 17.98 -61.42
N LEU A 346 26.50 17.98 -62.73
CA LEU A 346 25.26 18.54 -63.30
C LEU A 346 24.03 17.70 -62.91
N TYR A 347 24.18 16.38 -62.82
CA TYR A 347 23.16 15.45 -62.33
C TYR A 347 22.85 15.69 -60.84
N VAL A 348 23.85 15.90 -60.00
CA VAL A 348 23.70 16.29 -58.58
C VAL A 348 23.08 17.70 -58.49
N LEU A 349 23.54 18.67 -59.26
CA LEU A 349 22.99 20.04 -59.29
C LEU A 349 21.52 20.11 -59.73
N VAL A 350 21.07 19.21 -60.61
CA VAL A 350 19.68 19.14 -61.07
C VAL A 350 18.82 18.24 -60.16
N ARG A 351 19.40 17.19 -59.54
CA ARG A 351 18.68 16.22 -58.70
C ARG A 351 18.50 16.67 -57.25
N GLU A 352 19.47 17.38 -56.67
CA GLU A 352 19.37 17.94 -55.30
C GLU A 352 18.19 18.91 -55.11
N PRO A 353 17.96 19.92 -55.99
CA PRO A 353 16.79 20.79 -55.85
C PRO A 353 15.49 20.02 -56.11
N PHE A 354 15.48 19.04 -57.02
CA PHE A 354 14.30 18.22 -57.28
C PHE A 354 13.96 17.31 -56.10
N LEU A 355 14.96 16.72 -55.44
CA LEU A 355 14.79 15.91 -54.24
C LEU A 355 14.35 16.76 -53.04
N HIS A 356 14.92 17.96 -52.86
CA HIS A 356 14.49 18.92 -51.84
C HIS A 356 13.04 19.40 -52.06
N ILE A 357 12.67 19.71 -53.29
CA ILE A 357 11.28 20.07 -53.65
C ILE A 357 10.36 18.87 -53.43
N TRP A 358 10.76 17.66 -53.82
CA TRP A 358 9.95 16.45 -53.63
C TRP A 358 9.77 16.11 -52.15
N VAL A 359 10.83 16.17 -51.33
CA VAL A 359 10.80 15.96 -49.88
C VAL A 359 10.02 17.05 -49.15
N ALA A 360 10.12 18.31 -49.59
CA ALA A 360 9.33 19.42 -49.07
C ALA A 360 7.84 19.21 -49.34
N ASN A 361 7.46 18.86 -50.57
CA ASN A 361 6.08 18.55 -50.94
C ASN A 361 5.52 17.34 -50.18
N VAL A 362 6.33 16.27 -50.04
CA VAL A 362 5.96 15.07 -49.27
C VAL A 362 5.76 15.40 -47.80
N SER A 363 6.66 16.19 -47.19
CA SER A 363 6.52 16.65 -45.80
C SER A 363 5.28 17.51 -45.58
N LEU A 364 4.96 18.39 -46.54
CA LEU A 364 3.78 19.25 -46.48
C LEU A 364 2.46 18.45 -46.58
N ILE A 365 2.46 17.34 -47.32
CA ILE A 365 1.33 16.41 -47.43
C ILE A 365 1.20 15.55 -46.17
N LEU A 366 2.32 15.12 -45.57
CA LEU A 366 2.34 14.26 -44.37
C LEU A 366 2.04 15.02 -43.07
N ALA A 367 2.34 16.32 -42.98
CA ALA A 367 2.07 17.14 -41.81
C ALA A 367 0.61 17.11 -41.33
N PRO A 368 -0.41 17.41 -42.17
CA PRO A 368 -1.81 17.36 -41.74
C PRO A 368 -2.26 15.94 -41.36
N PHE A 369 -1.66 14.91 -41.97
CA PHE A 369 -1.94 13.51 -41.63
C PHE A 369 -1.40 13.14 -40.24
N ARG A 370 -0.15 13.51 -39.93
CA ARG A 370 0.48 13.32 -38.60
C ARG A 370 -0.29 14.07 -37.52
N PHE A 371 -0.62 15.34 -37.75
CA PHE A 371 -1.43 16.14 -36.84
C PHE A 371 -2.77 15.46 -36.54
N ARG A 372 -3.49 15.00 -37.58
CA ARG A 372 -4.81 14.38 -37.43
C ARG A 372 -4.77 13.03 -36.71
N LEU A 373 -3.69 12.26 -36.82
CA LEU A 373 -3.49 11.01 -36.08
C LEU A 373 -2.99 11.21 -34.65
N ALA A 374 -2.13 12.21 -34.40
CA ALA A 374 -1.58 12.48 -33.07
C ALA A 374 -2.59 13.16 -32.13
N THR A 375 -3.49 13.99 -32.67
CA THR A 375 -4.46 14.77 -31.88
C THR A 375 -5.41 13.90 -31.04
N PRO A 376 -6.00 12.81 -31.56
CA PRO A 376 -6.78 11.87 -30.75
C PRO A 376 -5.95 11.26 -29.62
N VAL A 377 -4.71 10.84 -29.88
CA VAL A 377 -3.85 10.25 -28.84
C VAL A 377 -3.56 11.28 -27.74
N GLN A 378 -3.23 12.51 -28.12
CA GLN A 378 -2.90 13.58 -27.17
C GLN A 378 -4.11 13.96 -26.31
N PHE A 379 -5.24 14.29 -26.92
CA PHE A 379 -6.36 14.88 -26.18
C PHE A 379 -7.40 13.87 -25.70
N TYR A 380 -7.58 12.73 -26.37
CA TYR A 380 -8.52 11.69 -25.93
C TYR A 380 -7.85 10.72 -24.95
N CYS A 381 -6.74 10.09 -25.36
CA CYS A 381 -6.03 9.16 -24.47
C CYS A 381 -5.30 9.89 -23.34
N GLY A 382 -4.73 11.07 -23.62
CA GLY A 382 -4.08 11.92 -22.62
C GLY A 382 -5.05 12.65 -21.67
N ARG A 383 -6.36 12.68 -21.95
CA ARG A 383 -7.35 13.50 -21.21
C ARG A 383 -7.30 13.30 -19.71
N ARG A 384 -7.27 12.04 -19.27
CA ARG A 384 -7.27 11.67 -17.83
C ARG A 384 -6.04 12.26 -17.14
N PHE A 385 -4.87 12.14 -17.77
CA PHE A 385 -3.62 12.70 -17.26
C PHE A 385 -3.63 14.23 -17.18
N HIS A 386 -4.20 14.92 -18.18
CA HIS A 386 -4.30 16.38 -18.16
C HIS A 386 -5.25 16.88 -17.04
N ILE A 387 -6.37 16.19 -16.83
CA ILE A 387 -7.30 16.52 -15.75
C ILE A 387 -6.64 16.30 -14.38
N ASP A 388 -5.97 15.16 -14.20
CA ASP A 388 -5.31 14.84 -12.95
C ASP A 388 -4.12 15.79 -12.68
N ALA A 389 -3.38 16.18 -13.70
CA ALA A 389 -2.34 17.20 -13.62
C ALA A 389 -2.92 18.56 -13.17
N TRP A 390 -4.05 18.98 -13.75
CA TRP A 390 -4.69 20.24 -13.39
C TRP A 390 -5.21 20.26 -11.95
N LYS A 391 -5.83 19.16 -11.50
CA LYS A 391 -6.24 18.97 -10.10
C LYS A 391 -5.04 19.02 -9.15
N GLY A 392 -3.96 18.33 -9.49
CA GLY A 392 -2.72 18.33 -8.70
C GLY A 392 -2.10 19.73 -8.55
N VAL A 393 -2.06 20.51 -9.63
CA VAL A 393 -1.59 21.91 -9.60
C VAL A 393 -2.46 22.77 -8.68
N ARG A 394 -3.80 22.63 -8.77
CA ARG A 394 -4.73 23.37 -7.91
C ARG A 394 -4.53 23.06 -6.42
N ASN A 395 -4.21 21.81 -6.10
CA ASN A 395 -4.02 21.33 -4.73
C ASN A 395 -2.55 21.42 -4.27
N ARG A 396 -1.66 22.01 -5.07
CA ARG A 396 -0.20 22.14 -4.80
C ARG A 396 0.52 20.79 -4.61
N VAL A 397 0.02 19.72 -5.22
CA VAL A 397 0.65 18.40 -5.22
C VAL A 397 1.01 18.02 -6.65
N LEU A 398 2.32 18.01 -6.97
CA LEU A 398 2.83 17.64 -8.29
C LEU A 398 3.06 16.13 -8.39
N GLY A 399 2.10 15.41 -8.99
CA GLY A 399 2.18 13.96 -9.21
C GLY A 399 2.79 13.57 -10.56
N MET A 400 2.88 12.26 -10.82
CA MET A 400 3.35 11.69 -12.10
C MET A 400 2.58 12.26 -13.30
N ALA A 401 1.26 12.45 -13.17
CA ALA A 401 0.40 12.98 -14.23
C ALA A 401 0.83 14.38 -14.70
N PHE A 402 1.38 15.21 -13.81
CA PHE A 402 1.84 16.56 -14.15
C PHE A 402 3.04 16.54 -15.10
N LEU A 403 4.08 15.75 -14.77
CA LEU A 403 5.25 15.56 -15.62
C LEU A 403 4.89 15.03 -17.00
N VAL A 404 4.00 14.02 -17.04
CA VAL A 404 3.51 13.43 -18.28
C VAL A 404 2.73 14.45 -19.12
N SER A 405 1.81 15.18 -18.50
CA SER A 405 1.01 16.22 -19.15
C SER A 405 1.88 17.34 -19.71
N MET A 406 2.85 17.83 -18.94
CA MET A 406 3.76 18.90 -19.37
C MET A 406 4.65 18.47 -20.54
N GLY A 407 5.27 17.29 -20.45
CA GLY A 407 6.18 16.81 -21.49
C GLY A 407 5.49 16.52 -22.82
N THR A 408 4.33 15.85 -22.78
CA THR A 408 3.56 15.53 -23.99
C THR A 408 2.98 16.79 -24.64
N ASN A 409 2.44 17.73 -23.85
CA ASN A 409 1.97 19.00 -24.39
C ASN A 409 3.11 19.84 -24.99
N ALA A 410 4.27 19.92 -24.32
CA ALA A 410 5.41 20.65 -24.85
C ALA A 410 5.87 20.09 -26.21
N ALA A 411 5.99 18.77 -26.34
CA ALA A 411 6.33 18.11 -27.59
C ALA A 411 5.28 18.35 -28.68
N TYR A 412 3.99 18.17 -28.35
CA TYR A 412 2.89 18.35 -29.29
C TYR A 412 2.78 19.80 -29.80
N PHE A 413 2.79 20.80 -28.92
CA PHE A 413 2.71 22.20 -29.33
C PHE A 413 3.93 22.66 -30.11
N PHE A 414 5.12 22.18 -29.76
CA PHE A 414 6.32 22.45 -30.54
C PHE A 414 6.23 21.85 -31.96
N ALA A 415 5.67 20.65 -32.09
CA ALA A 415 5.44 20.01 -33.38
C ALA A 415 4.42 20.79 -34.24
N VAL A 416 3.32 21.24 -33.63
CA VAL A 416 2.32 22.10 -34.30
C VAL A 416 2.94 23.42 -34.74
N PHE A 417 3.74 24.05 -33.88
CA PHE A 417 4.43 25.30 -34.19
C PHE A 417 5.42 25.14 -35.35
N SER A 418 6.18 24.05 -35.36
CA SER A 418 7.11 23.70 -36.44
C SER A 418 6.40 23.51 -37.78
N ASP A 419 5.27 22.79 -37.80
CA ASP A 419 4.46 22.61 -39.01
C ASP A 419 3.81 23.92 -39.50
N LEU A 420 3.28 24.72 -38.59
CA LEU A 420 2.63 26.00 -38.94
C LEU A 420 3.64 26.98 -39.53
N ARG A 421 4.86 27.01 -38.98
CA ARG A 421 5.96 27.82 -39.50
C ARG A 421 6.44 27.33 -40.87
N CYS A 422 6.54 26.02 -41.07
CA CYS A 422 6.85 25.42 -42.36
C CYS A 422 5.82 25.83 -43.43
N LEU A 423 4.52 25.80 -43.09
CA LEU A 423 3.44 26.22 -43.98
C LEU A 423 3.50 27.73 -44.31
N TYR A 424 3.85 28.56 -43.34
CA TYR A 424 3.85 30.02 -43.49
C TYR A 424 5.09 30.56 -44.24
N LEU A 425 6.27 30.00 -43.97
CA LEU A 425 7.53 30.46 -44.57
C LEU A 425 7.91 29.67 -45.85
N GLY A 426 7.28 28.52 -46.11
CA GLY A 426 7.64 27.65 -47.23
C GLY A 426 8.98 26.92 -47.07
N ASP A 427 9.64 27.07 -45.91
CA ASP A 427 10.95 26.48 -45.63
C ASP A 427 10.80 25.11 -44.94
N ALA A 428 11.06 24.04 -45.69
CA ALA A 428 11.00 22.66 -45.20
C ALA A 428 12.09 22.31 -44.16
N SER A 429 13.14 23.12 -44.04
CA SER A 429 14.29 22.86 -43.15
C SER A 429 13.96 22.96 -41.65
N PHE A 430 12.83 23.56 -41.28
CA PHE A 430 12.41 23.72 -39.88
C PHE A 430 11.38 22.69 -39.40
N SER A 431 10.92 21.78 -40.27
CA SER A 431 9.99 20.73 -39.87
C SER A 431 10.73 19.72 -38.98
N VAL A 432 10.19 19.46 -37.79
CA VAL A 432 10.68 18.41 -36.87
C VAL A 432 9.58 17.35 -36.69
N PRO A 433 9.40 16.44 -37.66
CA PRO A 433 8.33 15.45 -37.65
C PRO A 433 8.32 14.53 -36.42
N ASP A 434 9.50 14.26 -35.88
CA ASP A 434 9.73 13.31 -34.78
C ASP A 434 8.97 13.70 -33.51
N MET A 435 8.65 14.99 -33.33
CA MET A 435 8.02 15.50 -32.11
C MET A 435 6.56 15.05 -31.93
N TYR A 436 5.82 14.79 -33.01
CA TYR A 436 4.49 14.17 -32.91
C TYR A 436 4.58 12.71 -32.48
N MET A 437 5.60 12.00 -32.98
CA MET A 437 5.84 10.61 -32.63
C MET A 437 6.25 10.50 -31.16
N THR A 438 7.15 11.36 -30.67
CA THR A 438 7.56 11.33 -29.26
C THR A 438 6.38 11.55 -28.32
N SER A 439 5.51 12.52 -28.58
CA SER A 439 4.32 12.73 -27.74
C SER A 439 3.38 11.52 -27.75
N SER A 440 3.04 11.02 -28.94
CA SER A 440 2.07 9.91 -29.10
C SER A 440 2.60 8.59 -28.53
N THR A 441 3.89 8.31 -28.73
CA THR A 441 4.55 7.12 -28.18
C THR A 441 4.67 7.18 -26.66
N LEU A 442 5.02 8.34 -26.08
CA LEU A 442 5.05 8.52 -24.63
C LEU A 442 3.68 8.25 -24.00
N VAL A 443 2.60 8.84 -24.53
CA VAL A 443 1.24 8.59 -24.03
C VAL A 443 0.89 7.10 -24.14
N THR A 444 1.23 6.46 -25.25
CA THR A 444 0.97 5.03 -25.47
C THR A 444 1.73 4.13 -24.50
N PHE A 445 3.02 4.37 -24.26
CA PHE A 445 3.82 3.60 -23.30
C PHE A 445 3.37 3.80 -21.86
N ILE A 446 2.97 5.02 -21.48
CA ILE A 446 2.45 5.29 -20.15
C ILE A 446 1.09 4.61 -19.95
N ALA A 447 0.21 4.65 -20.96
CA ALA A 447 -1.04 3.90 -20.94
C ALA A 447 -0.79 2.40 -20.79
N LEU A 448 0.18 1.84 -21.52
CA LEU A 448 0.60 0.44 -21.35
C LEU A 448 1.09 0.17 -19.92
N GLY A 449 1.98 1.00 -19.38
CA GLY A 449 2.47 0.87 -18.01
C GLY A 449 1.33 0.86 -16.98
N LYS A 450 0.35 1.77 -17.13
CA LYS A 450 -0.84 1.81 -16.28
C LYS A 450 -1.74 0.59 -16.44
N THR A 451 -1.89 0.04 -17.65
CA THR A 451 -2.60 -1.23 -17.84
C THR A 451 -1.91 -2.39 -17.14
N LEU A 452 -0.58 -2.46 -17.22
CA LEU A 452 0.20 -3.51 -16.55
C LEU A 452 0.15 -3.37 -15.03
N GLU A 453 0.24 -2.13 -14.52
CA GLU A 453 0.10 -1.83 -13.09
C GLU A 453 -1.28 -2.27 -12.58
N ALA A 454 -2.35 -1.91 -13.27
CA ALA A 454 -3.71 -2.28 -12.90
C ALA A 454 -3.93 -3.80 -12.94
N VAL A 455 -3.37 -4.49 -13.95
CA VAL A 455 -3.45 -5.96 -14.05
C VAL A 455 -2.63 -6.65 -12.95
N ALA A 456 -1.44 -6.14 -12.63
CA ALA A 456 -0.59 -6.69 -11.58
C ALA A 456 -1.26 -6.56 -10.20
N LYS A 457 -1.74 -5.36 -9.85
CA LYS A 457 -2.56 -5.10 -8.65
C LYS A 457 -3.84 -5.92 -8.64
N GLY A 458 -4.40 -6.17 -9.84
CA GLY A 458 -5.47 -7.12 -10.11
C GLY A 458 -5.22 -8.46 -9.43
N ARG A 459 -4.17 -9.13 -9.92
CA ARG A 459 -3.80 -10.50 -9.52
C ARG A 459 -3.40 -10.62 -8.05
N THR A 460 -2.69 -9.63 -7.49
CA THR A 460 -2.27 -9.66 -6.08
C THR A 460 -3.47 -9.60 -5.14
N ASN A 461 -4.44 -8.72 -5.42
CA ASN A 461 -5.65 -8.62 -4.61
C ASN A 461 -6.55 -9.85 -4.75
N ASP A 462 -6.64 -10.46 -5.93
CA ASP A 462 -7.39 -11.70 -6.12
C ASP A 462 -6.78 -12.85 -5.31
N ALA A 463 -5.45 -12.91 -5.23
CA ALA A 463 -4.75 -13.88 -4.39
C ALA A 463 -5.00 -13.63 -2.90
N LEU A 464 -4.94 -12.37 -2.44
CA LEU A 464 -5.26 -12.01 -1.05
C LEU A 464 -6.70 -12.34 -0.68
N ARG A 465 -7.67 -12.10 -1.58
CA ARG A 465 -9.08 -12.46 -1.37
C ARG A 465 -9.27 -13.95 -1.20
N LYS A 466 -8.66 -14.76 -2.07
CA LYS A 466 -8.67 -16.23 -1.93
C LYS A 466 -8.10 -16.69 -0.59
N LEU A 467 -7.09 -16.00 -0.05
CA LEU A 467 -6.56 -16.29 1.28
C LEU A 467 -7.53 -15.92 2.41
N PHE A 468 -8.22 -14.78 2.30
CA PHE A 468 -9.25 -14.38 3.27
C PHE A 468 -10.46 -15.33 3.26
N ASP A 469 -10.92 -15.75 2.08
CA ASP A 469 -12.01 -16.72 1.95
C ASP A 469 -11.67 -18.08 2.57
N LEU A 470 -10.38 -18.44 2.59
CA LEU A 470 -9.89 -19.68 3.21
C LEU A 470 -9.67 -19.56 4.73
N GLN A 471 -9.55 -18.35 5.27
CA GLN A 471 -9.43 -18.12 6.72
C GLN A 471 -10.78 -18.08 7.44
N VAL A 472 -11.89 -17.94 6.72
CA VAL A 472 -13.23 -18.04 7.30
C VAL A 472 -13.64 -19.51 7.37
N LYS A 473 -13.13 -20.23 8.37
CA LYS A 473 -13.78 -21.44 8.90
C LYS A 473 -13.40 -21.74 10.34
#